data_AF-A0A2T6N1Y1-F1
#
_entry.id   AF-A0A2T6N1Y1-F1
#
_cell.length_a   1.000
_cell.length_b   1.000
_cell.length_c   1.000
_cell.angle_alpha   90.00
_cell.angle_beta   90.00
_cell.angle_gamma   90.00
#
_symmetry.space_group_name_H-M   'P 1'
#
loop_
_entity.id
_entity.type
_entity.pdbx_description
1 polymer ?
#
loop_
_entity_poly.entity_id
_entity_poly.type
_entity_poly.pdbx_seq_one_letter_code
_entity_poly.pdbx_strand_id
1 'polypeptide(L)'
;MRYVSLKMMLPILLAGSAGITHAASLINGSFEQGNYTPPGADTMTLLPGSTDITGWLVHTDPIAWIGPNNPWSLTASEGDYFLDLTDYSTGAPFGGISQEIDTRIGQSYEVTFDLGSSNIWGRPSAIQVSAAGTSQVFASSTTGGISDWDNFSMLFTANSELTTISFAGHTGRQYIGLDNVAVNPVPIPAAVWLFGSALPILLGFRVRKKHNA
;
A
#
# COMPACT_ATOMS: atom_id res chain seq x y z
N MET A 1 -39.34 -51.46 33.01
CA MET A 1 -39.24 -50.47 31.92
C MET A 1 -38.39 -49.30 32.45
N ARG A 2 -37.10 -49.23 32.10
CA ARG A 2 -36.17 -48.18 32.55
C ARG A 2 -35.76 -47.36 31.33
N TYR A 3 -36.05 -46.06 31.33
CA TYR A 3 -35.62 -45.15 30.27
C TYR A 3 -34.14 -44.81 30.46
N VAL A 4 -33.32 -45.05 29.44
CA VAL A 4 -31.92 -44.61 29.38
C VAL A 4 -31.91 -43.24 28.72
N SER A 5 -31.42 -42.23 29.45
CA SER A 5 -31.27 -40.86 28.95
C SER A 5 -30.10 -40.78 27.96
N LEU A 6 -30.39 -40.40 26.72
CA LEU A 6 -29.40 -40.14 25.68
C LEU A 6 -28.83 -38.72 25.88
N LYS A 7 -27.61 -38.61 26.43
CA LYS A 7 -26.89 -37.34 26.51
C LYS A 7 -26.36 -36.97 25.12
N MET A 8 -27.07 -36.07 24.45
CA MET A 8 -26.63 -35.42 23.22
C MET A 8 -25.45 -34.49 23.56
N MET A 9 -24.23 -34.86 23.19
CA MET A 9 -23.07 -33.96 23.28
C MET A 9 -23.12 -32.98 22.11
N LEU A 10 -23.23 -31.69 22.45
CA LEU A 10 -23.14 -30.58 21.51
C LEU A 10 -21.65 -30.33 21.18
N PRO A 11 -21.23 -30.29 19.90
CA PRO A 11 -19.87 -29.90 19.56
C PRO A 11 -19.68 -28.42 19.87
N ILE A 12 -18.75 -28.12 20.78
CA ILE A 12 -18.28 -26.76 21.03
C ILE A 12 -17.50 -26.33 19.79
N LEU A 13 -18.05 -25.38 19.04
CA LEU A 13 -17.35 -24.70 17.96
C LEU A 13 -16.24 -23.86 18.61
N LEU A 14 -14.99 -24.26 18.44
CA LEU A 14 -13.84 -23.48 18.89
C LEU A 14 -13.74 -22.27 17.95
N ALA A 15 -14.20 -21.10 18.41
CA ALA A 15 -14.02 -19.85 17.70
C ALA A 15 -12.52 -19.57 17.57
N GLY A 16 -11.99 -19.69 16.34
CA GLY A 16 -10.61 -19.33 16.04
C GLY A 16 -10.38 -17.86 16.37
N SER A 17 -9.37 -17.58 17.17
CA SER A 17 -8.93 -16.22 17.48
C SER A 17 -8.62 -15.48 16.18
N ALA A 18 -9.38 -14.42 15.88
CA ALA A 18 -8.95 -13.42 14.91
C ALA A 18 -7.58 -12.91 15.38
N GLY A 19 -6.53 -13.15 14.59
CA GLY A 19 -5.19 -12.65 14.89
C GLY A 19 -5.25 -11.13 15.04
N ILE A 20 -4.53 -10.60 16.03
CA ILE A 20 -4.39 -9.15 16.20
C ILE A 20 -3.67 -8.63 14.95
N THR A 21 -4.41 -7.99 14.05
CA THR A 21 -3.84 -7.32 12.88
C THR A 21 -2.95 -6.17 13.37
N HIS A 22 -1.66 -6.17 13.02
CA HIS A 22 -0.80 -5.01 13.25
C HIS A 22 -1.02 -4.04 12.10
N ALA A 23 -1.57 -2.86 12.38
CA ALA A 23 -1.57 -1.78 11.41
C ALA A 23 -0.12 -1.40 11.11
N ALA A 24 0.23 -1.31 9.83
CA ALA A 24 1.41 -0.55 9.45
C ALA A 24 1.12 0.92 9.79
N SER A 25 2.03 1.58 10.51
CA SER A 25 1.82 2.98 10.91
C SER A 25 2.42 3.92 9.87
N LEU A 26 1.87 3.91 8.64
CA LEU A 26 2.15 5.00 7.72
C LEU A 26 1.53 6.28 8.26
N ILE A 27 2.31 7.35 8.33
CA ILE A 27 1.86 8.67 8.75
C ILE A 27 1.90 9.65 7.59
N ASN A 28 0.99 10.63 7.63
CA ASN A 28 0.99 11.76 6.70
C ASN A 28 0.97 11.33 5.22
N GLY A 29 0.12 10.37 4.89
CA GLY A 29 0.05 9.77 3.55
C GLY A 29 -0.44 10.68 2.44
N SER A 30 -1.19 11.73 2.79
CA SER A 30 -1.61 12.83 1.91
C SER A 30 -0.77 14.09 2.07
N PHE A 31 0.38 14.01 2.76
CA PHE A 31 1.37 15.10 2.77
C PHE A 31 0.85 16.43 3.34
N GLU A 32 -0.11 16.39 4.26
CA GLU A 32 -0.77 17.55 4.87
C GLU A 32 0.03 18.21 6.02
N GLN A 33 1.12 17.58 6.47
CA GLN A 33 1.84 17.97 7.69
C GLN A 33 3.34 18.16 7.45
N GLY A 34 3.89 19.28 7.92
CA GLY A 34 5.33 19.55 7.90
C GLY A 34 5.69 21.04 7.84
N ASN A 35 6.93 21.34 7.49
CA ASN A 35 7.46 22.71 7.41
C ASN A 35 7.20 23.35 6.04
N TYR A 36 5.93 23.53 5.69
CA TYR A 36 5.55 24.09 4.39
C TYR A 36 5.76 25.61 4.35
N THR A 37 6.78 26.07 3.60
CA THR A 37 7.12 27.49 3.45
C THR A 37 7.53 27.83 2.01
N PRO A 38 6.57 27.83 1.05
CA PRO A 38 6.88 27.98 -0.36
C PRO A 38 7.44 29.38 -0.68
N PRO A 39 8.51 29.49 -1.49
CA PRO A 39 9.06 30.78 -1.90
C PRO A 39 8.16 31.51 -2.91
N GLY A 40 7.21 30.83 -3.55
CA GLY A 40 6.26 31.39 -4.51
C GLY A 40 5.36 30.32 -5.11
N ALA A 41 4.33 30.75 -5.86
CA ALA A 41 3.39 29.88 -6.58
C ALA A 41 2.70 28.79 -5.74
N ASP A 42 2.69 28.93 -4.41
CA ASP A 42 2.23 27.89 -3.48
C ASP A 42 2.88 26.53 -3.81
N THR A 43 4.20 26.55 -4.04
CA THR A 43 5.00 25.39 -4.40
C THR A 43 6.37 25.48 -3.73
N MET A 44 6.77 24.41 -3.04
CA MET A 44 8.04 24.32 -2.32
C MET A 44 8.90 23.18 -2.89
N THR A 45 10.07 23.51 -3.40
CA THR A 45 11.07 22.52 -3.81
C THR A 45 11.71 21.88 -2.57
N LEU A 46 11.76 20.55 -2.55
CA LEU A 46 12.41 19.75 -1.53
C LEU A 46 13.56 18.97 -2.17
N LEU A 47 14.78 19.17 -1.66
CA LEU A 47 15.98 18.50 -2.17
C LEU A 47 16.12 17.08 -1.57
N PRO A 48 16.84 16.15 -2.23
CA PRO A 48 17.20 14.87 -1.63
C PRO A 48 17.83 15.05 -0.24
N GLY A 49 17.33 14.29 0.73
CA GLY A 49 17.67 14.41 2.14
C GLY A 49 16.73 15.31 2.95
N SER A 50 15.80 16.03 2.33
CA SER A 50 14.77 16.79 3.06
C SER A 50 13.84 15.85 3.83
N THR A 51 13.50 16.28 5.05
CA THR A 51 12.50 15.68 5.94
C THR A 51 11.43 16.69 6.34
N ASP A 52 11.21 17.71 5.50
CA ASP A 52 10.26 18.80 5.82
C ASP A 52 8.81 18.32 5.81
N ILE A 53 8.49 17.32 4.98
CA ILE A 53 7.22 16.60 5.04
C ILE A 53 7.31 15.60 6.20
N THR A 54 6.43 15.75 7.20
CA THR A 54 6.44 14.90 8.40
C THR A 54 6.38 13.42 8.03
N GLY A 55 7.35 12.64 8.49
CA GLY A 55 7.41 11.20 8.27
C GLY A 55 8.02 10.76 6.95
N TRP A 56 8.41 11.68 6.07
CA TRP A 56 8.89 11.33 4.74
C TRP A 56 10.31 11.86 4.48
N LEU A 57 11.10 11.05 3.79
CA LEU A 57 12.45 11.39 3.33
C LEU A 57 12.46 11.50 1.81
N VAL A 58 12.84 12.67 1.30
CA VAL A 58 13.07 12.87 -0.14
C VAL A 58 14.39 12.24 -0.57
N HIS A 59 14.42 11.60 -1.73
CA HIS A 59 15.59 10.95 -2.28
C HIS A 59 15.65 11.04 -3.81
N THR A 60 16.74 10.56 -4.41
CA THR A 60 17.01 10.53 -5.86
C THR A 60 17.23 11.91 -6.50
N ASP A 61 16.21 12.75 -6.54
CA ASP A 61 16.20 14.07 -7.19
C ASP A 61 15.18 14.98 -6.47
N PRO A 62 15.18 16.31 -6.67
CA PRO A 62 14.20 17.19 -6.04
C PRO A 62 12.74 16.84 -6.41
N ILE A 63 11.84 17.16 -5.48
CA ILE A 63 10.39 17.09 -5.69
C ILE A 63 9.76 18.44 -5.34
N ALA A 64 8.57 18.72 -5.86
CA ALA A 64 7.77 19.86 -5.46
C ALA A 64 6.63 19.43 -4.53
N TRP A 65 6.48 20.13 -3.41
CA TRP A 65 5.32 20.06 -2.53
C TRP A 65 4.39 21.22 -2.86
N ILE A 66 3.19 20.92 -3.34
CA ILE A 66 2.27 21.90 -3.94
C ILE A 66 1.08 22.10 -3.01
N GLY A 67 0.72 23.37 -2.78
CA GLY A 67 -0.41 23.76 -1.94
C GLY A 67 -1.68 24.09 -2.73
N PRO A 68 -2.79 24.36 -2.03
CA PRO A 68 -4.12 24.47 -2.62
C PRO A 68 -4.35 25.73 -3.48
N ASN A 69 -3.51 26.76 -3.32
CA ASN A 69 -3.62 28.03 -4.04
C ASN A 69 -2.62 28.15 -5.21
N ASN A 70 -2.07 27.02 -5.66
CA ASN A 70 -1.11 26.99 -6.75
C ASN A 70 -1.72 27.50 -8.08
N PRO A 71 -0.92 28.14 -8.96
CA PRO A 71 -1.41 28.65 -10.25
C PRO A 71 -1.43 27.60 -11.36
N TRP A 72 -1.11 26.34 -11.09
CA TRP A 72 -0.86 25.30 -12.09
C TRP A 72 -2.13 24.61 -12.60
N SER A 73 -3.29 24.97 -12.05
CA SER A 73 -4.58 24.26 -12.29
C SER A 73 -4.52 22.78 -11.89
N LEU A 74 -3.71 22.47 -10.88
CA LEU A 74 -3.59 21.15 -10.26
C LEU A 74 -4.21 21.18 -8.87
N THR A 75 -4.89 20.11 -8.49
CA THR A 75 -5.52 19.97 -7.17
C THR A 75 -5.17 18.62 -6.56
N ALA A 76 -5.03 18.57 -5.23
CA ALA A 76 -4.83 17.34 -4.47
C ALA A 76 -5.95 16.32 -4.72
N SER A 77 -5.65 15.03 -4.56
CA SER A 77 -6.66 13.97 -4.55
C SER A 77 -7.27 13.77 -3.15
N GLU A 78 -6.51 14.07 -2.11
CA GLU A 78 -6.92 14.08 -0.70
C GLU A 78 -6.32 15.30 -0.01
N GLY A 79 -7.09 15.95 0.89
CA GLY A 79 -6.58 17.14 1.58
C GLY A 79 -6.33 18.35 0.66
N ASP A 80 -5.32 19.14 1.02
CA ASP A 80 -4.97 20.42 0.40
C ASP A 80 -3.60 20.37 -0.32
N TYR A 81 -2.72 19.42 0.04
CA TYR A 81 -1.35 19.33 -0.43
C TYR A 81 -1.09 18.03 -1.18
N PHE A 82 -0.17 18.08 -2.15
CA PHE A 82 0.23 16.91 -2.92
C PHE A 82 1.65 17.09 -3.46
N LEU A 83 2.22 16.04 -4.06
CA LEU A 83 3.57 16.07 -4.58
C LEU A 83 3.61 16.04 -6.11
N ASP A 84 4.59 16.72 -6.67
CA ASP A 84 5.08 16.51 -8.02
C ASP A 84 6.53 16.01 -7.98
N LEU A 85 6.75 14.78 -8.46
CA LEU A 85 8.07 14.14 -8.47
C LEU A 85 9.00 14.65 -9.58
N THR A 86 8.62 15.70 -10.30
CA THR A 86 9.46 16.37 -11.32
C THR A 86 10.01 17.72 -10.86
N ASP A 87 9.51 18.26 -9.75
CA ASP A 87 9.78 19.65 -9.34
C ASP A 87 9.53 20.63 -10.52
N TYR A 88 10.49 21.51 -10.86
CA TYR A 88 10.40 22.38 -12.04
C TYR A 88 11.13 21.81 -13.26
N SER A 89 11.51 20.53 -13.23
CA SER A 89 12.27 19.89 -14.30
C SER A 89 11.39 19.49 -15.50
N THR A 90 12.03 19.23 -16.64
CA THR A 90 11.39 18.65 -17.82
C THR A 90 12.09 17.34 -18.16
N GLY A 91 11.44 16.23 -17.82
CA GLY A 91 11.97 14.88 -17.99
C GLY A 91 12.90 14.46 -16.85
N ALA A 92 13.50 13.27 -16.99
CA ALA A 92 14.34 12.66 -15.98
C ALA A 92 15.66 13.43 -15.76
N PRO A 93 16.34 13.28 -14.59
CA PRO A 93 15.96 12.44 -13.46
C PRO A 93 14.68 12.91 -12.76
N PHE A 94 14.01 11.98 -12.08
CA PHE A 94 12.81 12.27 -11.30
C PHE A 94 13.10 12.01 -9.82
N GLY A 95 12.44 12.77 -8.95
CA GLY A 95 12.57 12.61 -7.52
C GLY A 95 11.84 11.38 -6.99
N GLY A 96 12.04 11.15 -5.69
CA GLY A 96 11.35 10.10 -4.98
C GLY A 96 11.22 10.42 -3.50
N ILE A 97 10.34 9.70 -2.83
CA ILE A 97 10.06 9.87 -1.42
C ILE A 97 9.84 8.52 -0.76
N SER A 98 10.28 8.40 0.49
CA SER A 98 10.19 7.15 1.24
C SER A 98 9.85 7.36 2.71
N GLN A 99 9.24 6.33 3.30
CA GLN A 99 8.96 6.24 4.73
C GLN A 99 9.26 4.82 5.21
N GLU A 100 9.83 4.71 6.40
CA GLU A 100 9.94 3.43 7.11
C GLU A 100 8.69 3.20 7.94
N ILE A 101 8.09 2.01 7.82
CA ILE A 101 6.89 1.61 8.55
C ILE A 101 7.13 0.32 9.33
N ASP A 102 6.53 0.24 10.51
CA ASP A 102 6.53 -0.99 11.30
C ASP A 102 5.69 -2.07 10.59
N THR A 103 6.30 -3.22 10.37
CA THR A 103 5.67 -4.39 9.72
C THR A 103 5.89 -5.66 10.54
N ARG A 104 5.23 -6.75 10.15
CA ARG A 104 5.47 -8.08 10.73
C ARG A 104 5.99 -9.03 9.66
N ILE A 105 7.10 -9.69 9.94
CA ILE A 105 7.70 -10.67 9.04
C ILE A 105 6.65 -11.73 8.65
N GLY A 106 6.46 -11.94 7.35
CA GLY A 106 5.50 -12.89 6.78
C GLY A 106 4.07 -12.36 6.63
N GLN A 107 3.74 -11.17 7.16
CA GLN A 107 2.45 -10.54 6.94
C GLN A 107 2.41 -9.86 5.56
N SER A 108 1.32 -10.05 4.82
CA SER A 108 1.05 -9.31 3.59
C SER A 108 0.41 -7.97 3.88
N TYR A 109 0.82 -6.95 3.14
CA TYR A 109 0.33 -5.58 3.21
C TYR A 109 -0.05 -5.12 1.81
N GLU A 110 -1.01 -4.21 1.73
CA GLU A 110 -1.40 -3.49 0.53
C GLU A 110 -0.99 -2.03 0.67
N VAL A 111 -0.17 -1.56 -0.26
CA VAL A 111 0.10 -0.13 -0.45
C VAL A 111 -0.93 0.38 -1.45
N THR A 112 -1.62 1.47 -1.14
CA THR A 112 -2.47 2.21 -2.08
C THR A 112 -1.95 3.63 -2.23
N PHE A 113 -2.15 4.24 -3.39
CA PHE A 113 -1.77 5.62 -3.67
C PHE A 113 -2.51 6.14 -4.90
N ASP A 114 -2.58 7.46 -5.04
CA ASP A 114 -3.10 8.12 -6.22
C ASP A 114 -1.94 8.66 -7.09
N LEU A 115 -1.97 8.34 -8.38
CA LEU A 115 -1.02 8.82 -9.39
C LEU A 115 -1.64 9.96 -10.19
N GLY A 116 -1.06 11.15 -10.07
CA GLY A 116 -1.54 12.36 -10.73
C GLY A 116 -0.95 12.52 -12.13
N SER A 117 -1.75 12.99 -13.09
CA SER A 117 -1.31 13.25 -14.47
C SER A 117 -2.06 14.41 -15.12
N SER A 118 -1.43 15.04 -16.12
CA SER A 118 -1.95 16.27 -16.72
C SER A 118 -1.71 16.35 -18.22
N ASN A 119 -2.73 16.69 -19.02
CA ASN A 119 -2.54 17.00 -20.43
C ASN A 119 -1.72 18.28 -20.68
N ILE A 120 -1.65 19.19 -19.69
CA ILE A 120 -0.90 20.44 -19.81
C ILE A 120 0.57 20.22 -19.43
N TRP A 121 0.82 19.50 -18.34
CA TRP A 121 2.15 19.40 -17.74
C TRP A 121 2.89 18.10 -18.09
N GLY A 122 2.19 17.06 -18.54
CA GLY A 122 2.81 15.81 -18.94
C GLY A 122 1.90 14.63 -18.71
N ARG A 123 1.57 13.92 -19.80
CA ARG A 123 0.84 12.66 -19.78
C ARG A 123 1.42 11.72 -20.86
N PRO A 124 1.54 10.41 -20.60
CA PRO A 124 1.31 9.74 -19.31
C PRO A 124 2.40 10.06 -18.29
N SER A 125 2.10 9.83 -17.01
CA SER A 125 3.10 9.73 -15.95
C SER A 125 3.18 8.29 -15.42
N ALA A 126 4.26 7.97 -14.73
CA ALA A 126 4.44 6.69 -14.06
C ALA A 126 5.29 6.83 -12.81
N ILE A 127 4.96 6.04 -11.79
CA ILE A 127 5.70 5.90 -10.54
C ILE A 127 6.13 4.45 -10.37
N GLN A 128 7.38 4.25 -9.95
CA GLN A 128 7.85 2.98 -9.41
C GLN A 128 7.62 2.96 -7.89
N VAL A 129 6.86 1.97 -7.42
CA VAL A 129 6.65 1.71 -5.99
C VAL A 129 7.46 0.49 -5.58
N SER A 130 8.12 0.56 -4.43
CA SER A 130 8.89 -0.56 -3.90
C SER A 130 8.74 -0.73 -2.38
N ALA A 131 8.70 -1.99 -1.95
CA ALA A 131 8.51 -2.39 -0.56
C ALA A 131 9.00 -3.83 -0.35
N ALA A 132 9.82 -4.09 0.68
CA ALA A 132 10.26 -5.44 1.07
C ALA A 132 10.81 -6.33 -0.08
N GLY A 133 11.47 -5.73 -1.06
CA GLY A 133 11.99 -6.44 -2.25
C GLY A 133 11.00 -6.62 -3.40
N THR A 134 9.72 -6.28 -3.22
CA THR A 134 8.75 -6.11 -4.31
C THR A 134 8.95 -4.73 -4.94
N SER A 135 8.86 -4.66 -6.27
CA SER A 135 8.87 -3.40 -7.02
C SER A 135 7.96 -3.49 -8.23
N GLN A 136 7.15 -2.46 -8.46
CA GLN A 136 6.24 -2.40 -9.61
C GLN A 136 6.16 -0.96 -10.14
N VAL A 137 6.05 -0.82 -11.46
CA VAL A 137 5.79 0.46 -12.13
C VAL A 137 4.31 0.56 -12.46
N PHE A 138 3.69 1.67 -12.08
CA PHE A 138 2.32 2.02 -12.37
C PHE A 138 2.30 3.23 -13.28
N ALA A 139 1.50 3.19 -14.34
CA ALA A 139 1.41 4.24 -15.33
C ALA A 139 -0.03 4.73 -15.44
N SER A 140 -0.21 6.05 -15.53
CA SER A 140 -1.51 6.67 -15.73
C SER A 140 -2.10 6.34 -17.10
N SER A 141 -3.39 6.63 -17.28
CA SER A 141 -3.99 6.66 -18.61
C SER A 141 -3.23 7.58 -19.58
N THR A 142 -3.19 7.24 -20.86
CA THR A 142 -2.61 8.10 -21.91
C THR A 142 -3.52 9.24 -22.34
N THR A 143 -4.78 9.23 -21.88
CA THR A 143 -5.78 10.28 -22.11
C THR A 143 -6.38 10.74 -20.78
N GLY A 144 -6.73 12.02 -20.67
CA GLY A 144 -7.37 12.59 -19.47
C GLY A 144 -7.68 14.07 -19.63
N GLY A 145 -7.94 14.76 -18.52
CA GLY A 145 -7.98 16.20 -18.36
C GLY A 145 -6.67 16.80 -17.85
N ILE A 146 -6.80 17.85 -17.03
CA ILE A 146 -5.68 18.69 -16.57
C ILE A 146 -5.14 18.23 -15.21
N SER A 147 -5.98 17.69 -14.34
CA SER A 147 -5.63 17.26 -12.98
C SER A 147 -6.39 15.98 -12.67
N ASP A 148 -5.97 14.87 -13.28
CA ASP A 148 -6.59 13.55 -13.04
C ASP A 148 -5.73 12.72 -12.10
N TRP A 149 -6.41 11.86 -11.33
CA TRP A 149 -5.82 10.95 -10.36
C TRP A 149 -6.30 9.52 -10.63
N ASP A 150 -5.37 8.60 -10.83
CA ASP A 150 -5.62 7.17 -10.96
C ASP A 150 -5.19 6.47 -9.67
N ASN A 151 -6.11 5.75 -9.01
CA ASN A 151 -5.81 4.98 -7.79
C ASN A 151 -5.17 3.63 -8.13
N PHE A 152 -4.05 3.32 -7.49
CA PHE A 152 -3.31 2.07 -7.67
C PHE A 152 -3.05 1.37 -6.35
N SER A 153 -2.83 0.05 -6.43
CA SER A 153 -2.38 -0.73 -5.28
C SER A 153 -1.28 -1.74 -5.63
N MET A 154 -0.43 -2.02 -4.65
CA MET A 154 0.64 -3.02 -4.71
C MET A 154 0.62 -3.87 -3.44
N LEU A 155 0.63 -5.19 -3.61
CA LEU A 155 0.82 -6.12 -2.50
C LEU A 155 2.30 -6.40 -2.27
N PHE A 156 2.71 -6.44 -1.00
CA PHE A 156 4.01 -6.97 -0.61
C PHE A 156 3.89 -7.83 0.64
N THR A 157 4.84 -8.74 0.83
CA THR A 157 4.97 -9.52 2.07
C THR A 157 6.20 -9.02 2.81
N ALA A 158 6.03 -8.56 4.03
CA ALA A 158 7.13 -8.02 4.82
C ALA A 158 8.15 -9.11 5.15
N ASN A 159 9.42 -8.80 4.97
CA ASN A 159 10.56 -9.67 5.29
C ASN A 159 11.39 -9.13 6.48
N SER A 160 10.94 -8.03 7.07
CA SER A 160 11.54 -7.33 8.20
C SER A 160 10.44 -6.80 9.14
N GLU A 161 10.81 -6.45 10.37
CA GLU A 161 9.92 -5.71 11.30
C GLU A 161 9.82 -4.22 10.96
N LEU A 162 10.74 -3.72 10.14
CA LEU A 162 10.74 -2.36 9.62
C LEU A 162 10.91 -2.44 8.09
N THR A 163 9.94 -1.91 7.36
CA THR A 163 9.93 -1.91 5.89
C THR A 163 9.97 -0.48 5.36
N THR A 164 10.92 -0.18 4.48
CA THR A 164 10.90 1.05 3.69
C THR A 164 9.90 0.92 2.55
N ILE A 165 8.94 1.84 2.47
CA ILE A 165 8.08 2.06 1.31
C ILE A 165 8.64 3.25 0.54
N SER A 166 8.89 3.08 -0.75
CA SER A 166 9.46 4.11 -1.61
C SER A 166 8.64 4.27 -2.88
N PHE A 167 8.43 5.54 -3.25
CA PHE A 167 7.82 5.99 -4.49
C PHE A 167 8.86 6.81 -5.25
N ALA A 168 9.12 6.48 -6.51
CA ALA A 168 10.03 7.24 -7.36
C ALA A 168 9.38 7.51 -8.71
N GLY A 169 9.55 8.72 -9.24
CA GLY A 169 9.12 9.02 -10.60
C GLY A 169 9.85 8.10 -11.60
N HIS A 170 9.12 7.57 -12.57
CA HIS A 170 9.65 6.62 -13.56
C HIS A 170 9.51 7.15 -14.99
N THR A 171 8.34 7.66 -15.35
CA THR A 171 8.06 8.24 -16.67
C THR A 171 7.26 9.51 -16.46
N GLY A 172 7.60 10.58 -17.16
CA GLY A 172 6.87 11.84 -17.06
C GLY A 172 7.55 12.94 -17.85
N ARG A 173 6.95 14.13 -17.83
CA ARG A 173 7.50 15.33 -18.44
C ARG A 173 7.72 16.43 -17.40
N GLN A 174 6.68 17.18 -17.05
CA GLN A 174 6.74 18.27 -16.06
C GLN A 174 5.71 18.07 -14.94
N TYR A 175 5.16 16.86 -14.81
CA TYR A 175 4.29 16.49 -13.71
C TYR A 175 4.26 14.97 -13.56
N ILE A 176 4.54 14.51 -12.34
CA ILE A 176 4.27 13.15 -11.87
C ILE A 176 3.65 13.32 -10.48
N GLY A 177 2.32 13.28 -10.40
CA GLY A 177 1.61 13.53 -9.15
C GLY A 177 1.65 12.33 -8.21
N LEU A 178 1.80 12.57 -6.91
CA LEU A 178 1.63 11.56 -5.86
C LEU A 178 0.82 12.13 -4.71
N ASP A 179 -0.21 11.40 -4.29
CA ASP A 179 -1.08 11.76 -3.17
C ASP A 179 -1.75 10.51 -2.55
N ASN A 180 -2.38 10.69 -1.39
CA ASN A 180 -3.29 9.73 -0.74
C ASN A 180 -2.67 8.33 -0.54
N VAL A 181 -1.43 8.31 -0.05
CA VAL A 181 -0.72 7.05 0.23
C VAL A 181 -1.27 6.39 1.49
N ALA A 182 -1.54 5.09 1.43
CA ALA A 182 -1.86 4.29 2.60
C ALA A 182 -1.18 2.92 2.54
N VAL A 183 -0.90 2.34 3.71
CA VAL A 183 -0.45 0.95 3.82
C VAL A 183 -1.29 0.22 4.84
N ASN A 184 -1.98 -0.83 4.41
CA ASN A 184 -2.86 -1.60 5.25
C ASN A 184 -2.48 -3.09 5.26
N PRO A 185 -2.46 -3.74 6.44
CA PRO A 185 -2.28 -5.17 6.53
C PRO A 185 -3.45 -5.92 5.88
N VAL A 186 -3.15 -6.93 5.06
CA VAL A 186 -4.17 -7.76 4.40
C VAL A 186 -4.50 -8.97 5.29
N PRO A 187 -5.76 -9.13 5.77
CA PRO A 187 -6.12 -10.28 6.59
C PRO A 187 -5.97 -11.60 5.81
N ILE A 188 -5.32 -12.59 6.41
CA ILE A 188 -5.32 -13.95 5.86
C ILE A 188 -6.75 -14.50 6.02
N PRO A 189 -7.44 -14.92 4.94
CA PRO A 189 -8.76 -15.50 5.08
C PRO A 189 -8.71 -16.72 6.01
N ALA A 190 -9.61 -16.77 7.01
CA ALA A 190 -9.71 -17.87 7.97
C ALA A 190 -9.93 -19.25 7.31
N ALA A 191 -10.31 -19.27 6.03
CA ALA A 191 -10.48 -20.48 5.22
C ALA A 191 -9.22 -21.33 5.09
N VAL A 192 -8.00 -20.74 5.19
CA VAL A 192 -6.74 -21.52 5.14
C VAL A 192 -6.66 -22.54 6.28
N TRP A 193 -7.29 -22.27 7.43
CA TRP A 193 -7.35 -23.20 8.56
C TRP A 193 -8.45 -24.26 8.41
N LEU A 194 -9.54 -23.98 7.67
CA LEU A 194 -10.66 -24.90 7.50
C LEU A 194 -10.31 -26.10 6.62
N PHE A 195 -9.42 -25.92 5.64
CA PHE A 195 -8.95 -27.01 4.77
C PHE A 195 -7.84 -27.86 5.41
N GLY A 196 -7.13 -27.33 6.42
CA GLY A 196 -6.11 -28.07 7.17
C GLY A 196 -6.68 -29.12 8.13
N SER A 197 -7.88 -28.92 8.66
CA SER A 197 -8.50 -29.82 9.64
C SER A 197 -9.36 -30.96 9.06
N ALA A 198 -9.59 -31.00 7.73
CA ALA A 198 -10.53 -31.94 7.11
C ALA A 198 -9.90 -33.27 6.63
N LEU A 199 -8.56 -33.44 6.66
CA LEU A 199 -7.89 -34.60 6.04
C LEU A 199 -7.77 -35.93 6.84
N PRO A 200 -7.97 -36.04 8.17
CA PRO A 200 -7.80 -37.36 8.82
C PRO A 200 -8.98 -38.33 8.72
N ILE A 201 -10.17 -37.90 8.27
CA ILE A 201 -11.41 -38.72 8.43
C ILE A 201 -11.64 -39.73 7.28
N LEU A 202 -10.90 -39.66 6.16
CA LEU A 202 -11.18 -40.52 4.98
C LEU A 202 -10.30 -41.78 4.83
N LEU A 203 -9.38 -42.07 5.76
CA LEU A 203 -8.51 -43.25 5.67
C LEU A 203 -8.61 -44.14 6.91
N GLY A 204 -9.69 -44.91 7.03
CA GLY A 204 -9.70 -46.01 7.98
C GLY A 204 -11.00 -46.77 8.07
N PHE A 205 -11.18 -47.81 7.24
CA PHE A 205 -11.65 -49.14 7.67
C PHE A 205 -11.26 -50.18 6.63
N ARG A 206 -10.08 -50.80 6.79
CA ARG A 206 -9.71 -52.05 6.12
C ARG A 206 -10.21 -53.21 6.97
N VAL A 207 -11.41 -53.71 6.69
CA VAL A 207 -11.90 -54.94 7.33
C VAL A 207 -11.28 -56.14 6.62
N ARG A 208 -10.25 -56.73 7.25
CA ARG A 208 -9.64 -58.00 6.82
C ARG A 208 -10.40 -59.15 7.48
N LYS A 209 -11.24 -59.88 6.74
CA LYS A 209 -11.90 -61.10 7.23
C LYS A 209 -10.91 -62.27 7.12
N LYS A 210 -10.54 -62.88 8.26
CA LYS A 210 -9.75 -64.12 8.31
C LYS A 210 -10.65 -65.33 8.01
N HIS A 211 -10.16 -66.25 7.18
CA HIS A 211 -10.62 -67.64 7.08
C HIS A 211 -10.08 -68.46 8.25
N ASN A 212 -10.84 -69.48 8.65
CA ASN A 212 -10.54 -70.75 9.37
C ASN A 212 -11.87 -71.16 10.06
N ALA A 213 -12.43 -72.36 9.98
CA ALA A 213 -12.11 -73.64 9.36
C ALA A 213 -13.43 -74.30 8.93
#